data_AF-A0A4Y4K543-F1
#
_entry.id   AF-A0A4Y4K543-F1
#
_cell.length_a   1.000
_cell.length_b   1.000
_cell.length_c   1.000
_cell.angle_alpha   90.00
_cell.angle_beta   90.00
_cell.angle_gamma   90.00
#
_symmetry.space_group_name_H-M   'P 1'
#
loop_
_entity.id
_entity.type
_entity.pdbx_description
1 polymer ?
#
loop_
_entity_poly.entity_id
_entity_poly.type
_entity_poly.pdbx_seq_one_letter_code
_entity_poly.pdbx_strand_id
1 'polypeptide(L)'
;MGVRIRAAGEDDRELVVRLLDEAFQDDPVSGWVFPEREYRRTTHHRLMAAFTDIVLAEGRIDVTEDGTACALWLSMPAADDDGPDGGDGGDGGDGGDGGDGGDGPDEGDDAVRLRESVDPANARVEEIARLMAESHPADRAHEYLWMIGVAPARQGEGLGSALVQHVLDRCDREGLPAYLEASSERSTKLYERLGFTYADRTLDIPDGPRMWPMWREPVTGRDRP
;
A
#
# COMPACT_ATOMS: atom_id res chain seq x y z
N MET A 1 24.25 -13.18 -6.45
CA MET A 1 23.25 -14.24 -6.25
C MET A 1 21.91 -13.55 -6.37
N GLY A 2 21.15 -13.78 -7.44
CA GLY A 2 19.91 -13.04 -7.69
C GLY A 2 18.82 -13.47 -6.70
N VAL A 3 18.15 -12.50 -6.09
CA VAL A 3 16.95 -12.76 -5.28
C VAL A 3 15.85 -13.19 -6.25
N ARG A 4 15.27 -14.37 -6.05
CA ARG A 4 14.15 -14.84 -6.87
C ARG A 4 12.84 -14.48 -6.20
N ILE A 5 11.98 -13.81 -6.94
CA ILE A 5 10.71 -13.22 -6.48
C ILE A 5 9.59 -13.86 -7.28
N ARG A 6 8.49 -14.15 -6.61
CA ARG A 6 7.25 -14.67 -7.21
C ARG A 6 6.04 -13.97 -6.58
N ALA A 7 4.95 -13.90 -7.33
CA ALA A 7 3.66 -13.54 -6.75
C ALA A 7 3.22 -14.64 -5.77
N ALA A 8 2.69 -14.22 -4.63
CA ALA A 8 2.06 -15.08 -3.64
C ALA A 8 0.56 -15.24 -3.97
N GLY A 9 0.04 -16.44 -3.73
CA GLY A 9 -1.39 -16.75 -3.86
C GLY A 9 -2.05 -16.95 -2.50
N GLU A 10 -3.32 -17.35 -2.51
CA GLU A 10 -4.09 -17.63 -1.29
C GLU A 10 -3.42 -18.70 -0.40
N ASP A 11 -2.74 -19.68 -1.00
CA ASP A 11 -1.99 -20.72 -0.28
C ASP A 11 -0.81 -20.16 0.55
N ASP A 12 -0.28 -19.00 0.16
CA ASP A 12 0.86 -18.35 0.84
C ASP A 12 0.41 -17.43 1.98
N ARG A 13 -0.89 -17.26 2.20
CA ARG A 13 -1.46 -16.37 3.22
C ARG A 13 -0.81 -16.57 4.60
N GLU A 14 -0.76 -17.81 5.09
CA GLU A 14 -0.16 -18.10 6.39
C GLU A 14 1.33 -17.73 6.48
N LEU A 15 2.07 -17.89 5.37
CA LEU A 15 3.47 -17.53 5.31
C LEU A 15 3.63 -16.01 5.38
N VAL A 16 2.85 -15.27 4.59
CA VAL A 16 2.90 -13.80 4.54
C VAL A 16 2.52 -13.21 5.89
N VAL A 17 1.44 -13.69 6.52
CA VAL A 17 1.01 -13.22 7.83
C VAL A 17 2.06 -13.43 8.90
N ARG A 18 2.70 -14.61 8.96
CA ARG A 18 3.76 -14.88 9.93
C ARG A 18 4.97 -13.98 9.70
N LEU A 19 5.38 -13.83 8.44
CA LEU A 19 6.51 -13.02 8.06
C LEU A 19 6.30 -11.54 8.40
N LEU A 20 5.13 -10.99 8.08
CA LEU A 20 4.76 -9.62 8.44
C LEU A 20 4.67 -9.46 9.96
N ASP A 21 4.07 -10.43 10.66
CA ASP A 21 4.03 -10.41 12.12
C ASP A 21 5.44 -10.29 12.70
N GLU A 22 6.34 -11.19 12.33
CA GLU A 22 7.74 -11.19 12.80
C GLU A 22 8.52 -9.93 12.40
N ALA A 23 8.30 -9.40 11.19
CA ALA A 23 9.01 -8.23 10.69
C ALA A 23 8.57 -6.94 11.39
N PHE A 24 7.28 -6.80 11.70
CA PHE A 24 6.69 -5.58 12.24
C PHE A 24 6.45 -5.62 13.76
N GLN A 25 6.76 -6.74 14.44
CA GLN A 25 6.63 -6.85 15.90
C GLN A 25 7.35 -5.73 16.67
N ASP A 26 8.44 -5.15 16.16
CA ASP A 26 9.19 -4.05 16.81
C ASP A 26 9.15 -2.74 16.00
N ASP A 27 8.24 -2.64 15.02
CA ASP A 27 8.05 -1.42 14.24
C ASP A 27 7.40 -0.30 15.09
N PRO A 28 7.80 0.98 14.90
CA PRO A 28 7.24 2.11 15.63
C PRO A 28 5.71 2.26 15.50
N VAL A 29 5.15 2.00 14.32
CA VAL A 29 3.70 2.07 14.07
C VAL A 29 3.00 0.95 14.84
N SER A 30 3.48 -0.28 14.73
CA SER A 30 2.93 -1.42 15.49
C SER A 30 3.05 -1.23 17.00
N GLY A 31 4.11 -0.57 17.49
CA GLY A 31 4.25 -0.19 18.89
C GLY A 31 3.32 0.92 19.34
N TRP A 32 2.95 1.84 18.45
CA TRP A 32 1.94 2.85 18.76
C TRP A 32 0.53 2.25 18.75
N VAL A 33 0.19 1.44 17.75
CA VAL A 33 -1.11 0.76 17.65
C VAL A 33 -1.32 -0.19 18.85
N PHE A 34 -0.28 -0.93 19.24
CA PHE A 34 -0.30 -1.84 20.38
C PHE A 34 0.83 -1.52 21.37
N PRO A 35 0.62 -0.56 22.30
CA PRO A 35 1.66 -0.15 23.24
C PRO A 35 2.03 -1.25 24.24
N GLU A 36 1.10 -2.13 24.57
CA GLU A 36 1.34 -3.28 25.44
C GLU A 36 2.00 -4.42 24.65
N ARG A 37 3.29 -4.67 24.93
CA ARG A 37 4.10 -5.64 24.18
C ARG A 37 3.57 -7.09 24.25
N GLU A 38 3.01 -7.51 25.37
CA GLU A 38 2.45 -8.86 25.52
C GLU A 38 1.17 -9.01 24.70
N TYR A 39 0.29 -8.00 24.73
CA TYR A 39 -0.92 -7.97 23.91
C TYR A 39 -0.60 -7.88 22.41
N ARG A 40 0.41 -7.07 22.02
CA ARG A 40 0.89 -6.98 20.63
C ARG A 40 1.30 -8.33 20.09
N ARG A 41 2.05 -9.12 20.87
CA ARG A 41 2.48 -10.48 20.45
C ARG A 41 1.31 -11.43 20.18
N THR A 42 0.18 -11.25 20.88
CA THR A 42 -0.98 -12.13 20.73
C THR A 42 -2.00 -11.62 19.72
N THR A 43 -1.99 -10.33 19.37
CA THR A 43 -3.05 -9.71 18.57
C THR A 43 -2.55 -9.20 17.21
N HIS A 44 -1.27 -8.83 17.09
CA HIS A 44 -0.71 -8.24 15.88
C HIS A 44 -0.84 -9.13 14.64
N HIS A 45 -0.73 -10.45 14.78
CA HIS A 45 -0.95 -11.39 13.67
C HIS A 45 -2.36 -11.27 13.04
N ARG A 46 -3.37 -10.83 13.79
CA ARG A 46 -4.74 -10.63 13.26
C ARG A 46 -4.81 -9.39 12.38
N LEU A 47 -4.14 -8.32 12.78
CA LEU A 47 -3.96 -7.11 11.97
C LEU A 47 -3.23 -7.46 10.66
N MET A 48 -2.11 -8.21 10.74
CA MET A 48 -1.37 -8.64 9.57
C MET A 48 -2.18 -9.57 8.66
N ALA A 49 -3.03 -10.42 9.24
CA ALA A 49 -3.96 -11.27 8.50
C ALA A 49 -4.97 -10.45 7.69
N ALA A 50 -5.61 -9.44 8.30
CA ALA A 50 -6.56 -8.57 7.61
C ALA A 50 -5.92 -7.85 6.42
N PHE A 51 -4.73 -7.26 6.60
CA PHE A 51 -4.00 -6.63 5.50
C PHE A 51 -3.64 -7.61 4.38
N THR A 52 -3.21 -8.82 4.74
CA THR A 52 -2.88 -9.86 3.76
C THR A 52 -4.12 -10.27 2.96
N ASP A 53 -5.27 -10.43 3.62
CA ASP A 53 -6.53 -10.82 2.97
C ASP A 53 -7.01 -9.78 1.96
N ILE A 54 -6.94 -8.50 2.33
CA ILE A 54 -7.31 -7.38 1.45
C ILE A 54 -6.43 -7.39 0.19
N VAL A 55 -5.10 -7.47 0.36
CA VAL A 55 -4.19 -7.40 -0.79
C VAL A 55 -4.24 -8.67 -1.65
N LEU A 56 -4.55 -9.84 -1.08
CA LEU A 56 -4.79 -11.04 -1.87
C LEU A 56 -6.04 -10.93 -2.74
N ALA A 57 -7.06 -10.20 -2.27
CA ALA A 57 -8.31 -10.00 -3.02
C ALA A 57 -8.20 -8.92 -4.10
N GLU A 58 -7.54 -7.80 -3.78
CA GLU A 58 -7.64 -6.55 -4.56
C GLU A 58 -6.31 -6.12 -5.17
N GLY A 59 -5.20 -6.67 -4.70
CA GLY A 59 -3.87 -6.22 -5.06
C GLY A 59 -2.92 -7.35 -5.46
N ARG A 60 -1.67 -7.18 -5.06
CA ARG A 60 -0.60 -8.11 -5.33
C ARG A 60 0.29 -8.26 -4.11
N ILE A 61 0.65 -9.49 -3.82
CA ILE A 61 1.69 -9.82 -2.87
C ILE A 61 2.85 -10.45 -3.62
N ASP A 62 4.05 -9.90 -3.48
CA ASP A 62 5.28 -10.49 -4.00
C ASP A 62 6.11 -11.03 -2.84
N VAL A 63 6.59 -12.26 -2.96
CA VAL A 63 7.42 -12.95 -1.95
C VAL A 63 8.71 -13.45 -2.58
N THR A 64 9.78 -13.49 -1.78
CA THR A 64 11.00 -14.22 -2.19
C THR A 64 10.73 -15.72 -2.22
N GLU A 65 11.35 -16.48 -3.14
CA GLU A 65 11.19 -17.94 -3.21
C GLU A 65 11.53 -18.65 -1.89
N ASP A 66 12.51 -18.12 -1.14
CA ASP A 66 12.91 -18.65 0.16
C ASP A 66 11.91 -18.28 1.30
N GLY A 67 10.85 -17.51 1.01
CA GLY A 67 9.81 -17.14 1.97
C GLY A 67 10.27 -16.16 3.06
N THR A 68 11.38 -15.45 2.84
CA THR A 68 12.02 -14.60 3.87
C THR A 68 11.73 -13.11 3.75
N ALA A 69 11.11 -12.67 2.66
CA ALA A 69 10.66 -11.30 2.49
C ALA A 69 9.39 -11.24 1.62
N CYS A 70 8.55 -10.26 1.87
CA CYS A 70 7.31 -10.00 1.14
C CYS A 70 7.05 -8.50 0.97
N ALA A 71 6.35 -8.13 -0.10
CA ALA A 71 5.85 -6.78 -0.35
C ALA A 71 4.39 -6.85 -0.81
N LEU A 72 3.56 -6.00 -0.23
CA LEU A 72 2.12 -5.92 -0.46
C LEU A 72 1.84 -4.62 -1.21
N TRP A 73 1.21 -4.75 -2.37
CA TRP A 73 0.94 -3.66 -3.31
C TRP A 73 -0.55 -3.59 -3.63
N LEU A 74 -1.10 -2.39 -3.68
CA LEU A 74 -2.44 -2.10 -4.16
C LEU A 74 -2.35 -1.24 -5.42
N SER A 75 -3.19 -1.53 -6.41
CA SER A 75 -3.30 -0.68 -7.60
C SER A 75 -4.40 0.35 -7.35
N MET A 76 -4.02 1.62 -7.25
CA MET A 76 -4.98 2.71 -7.04
C MET A 76 -5.38 3.26 -8.41
N PRO A 77 -6.68 3.28 -8.75
CA PRO A 77 -7.17 3.99 -9.93
C PRO A 77 -6.94 5.49 -9.80
N ALA A 78 -7.08 6.23 -10.91
CA ALA A 78 -7.30 7.66 -10.79
C ALA A 78 -8.77 7.85 -10.49
N ALA A 79 -9.13 8.65 -9.49
CA ALA A 79 -10.51 9.04 -9.29
C ALA A 79 -11.04 9.62 -10.61
N ASP A 80 -12.17 9.10 -11.10
CA ASP A 80 -12.79 9.62 -12.32
C ASP A 80 -13.01 11.13 -12.16
N ASP A 81 -12.47 11.90 -13.11
CA ASP A 81 -12.78 13.32 -13.26
C ASP A 81 -14.24 13.41 -13.72
N ASP A 82 -15.19 13.32 -12.78
CA ASP A 82 -16.54 13.82 -12.96
C ASP A 82 -16.42 15.34 -13.02
N GLY A 83 -15.94 15.81 -14.17
CA GLY A 83 -15.68 17.21 -14.45
C GLY A 83 -16.93 18.03 -14.15
N PRO A 84 -16.80 19.24 -13.60
CA PRO A 84 -17.96 20.06 -13.28
C PRO A 84 -18.75 20.32 -14.55
N ASP A 85 -20.00 19.82 -14.54
CA ASP A 85 -21.05 20.02 -15.54
C ASP A 85 -20.96 21.44 -16.12
N GLY A 86 -20.38 21.52 -17.31
CA GLY A 86 -20.28 22.74 -18.09
C GLY A 86 -21.67 23.06 -18.63
N GLY A 87 -22.48 23.73 -17.80
CA GLY A 87 -23.75 24.28 -18.22
C GLY A 87 -23.56 25.27 -19.37
N ASP A 88 -23.92 24.87 -20.59
CA ASP A 88 -24.41 25.75 -21.64
C ASP A 88 -25.39 24.99 -22.53
N GLY A 89 -26.57 25.59 -22.75
CA GLY A 89 -27.80 24.89 -23.12
C GLY A 89 -27.93 24.40 -24.57
N GLY A 90 -28.91 23.53 -24.79
CA GLY A 90 -29.37 23.13 -26.11
C GLY A 90 -30.57 22.19 -26.06
N ASP A 91 -31.67 22.64 -26.65
CA ASP A 91 -33.01 22.05 -26.76
C ASP A 91 -33.07 20.71 -27.52
N GLY A 92 -33.92 19.79 -27.05
CA GLY A 92 -34.70 18.86 -27.88
C GLY A 92 -34.19 17.41 -28.01
N GLY A 93 -35.09 16.44 -27.76
CA GLY A 93 -35.00 15.11 -28.39
C GLY A 93 -35.40 13.91 -27.55
N ASP A 94 -36.49 13.28 -27.95
CA ASP A 94 -37.11 12.05 -27.45
C ASP A 94 -36.24 10.78 -27.64
N GLY A 95 -36.38 9.83 -26.70
CA GLY A 95 -36.26 8.39 -26.95
C GLY A 95 -34.95 7.71 -26.57
N GLY A 96 -35.03 6.62 -25.79
CA GLY A 96 -33.96 5.61 -25.75
C GLY A 96 -33.78 4.87 -24.44
N ASP A 97 -34.38 3.68 -24.38
CA ASP A 97 -34.16 2.59 -23.44
C ASP A 97 -32.67 2.15 -23.32
N GLY A 98 -32.27 1.72 -22.12
CA GLY A 98 -31.23 0.69 -21.97
C GLY A 98 -29.97 1.08 -21.19
N GLY A 99 -29.67 0.27 -20.17
CA GLY A 99 -28.30 -0.08 -19.82
C GLY A 99 -27.84 0.32 -18.43
N ASP A 100 -28.13 -0.55 -17.46
CA ASP A 100 -27.18 -1.06 -16.47
C ASP A 100 -26.02 -0.11 -16.11
N GLY A 101 -26.25 0.73 -15.08
CA GLY A 101 -25.18 1.44 -14.40
C GLY A 101 -24.31 0.42 -13.68
N GLY A 102 -23.22 0.03 -14.33
CA GLY A 102 -22.21 -0.83 -13.77
C GLY A 102 -21.62 -0.19 -12.53
N ASP A 103 -21.84 -0.86 -11.40
CA ASP A 103 -21.17 -0.71 -10.11
C ASP A 103 -19.65 -0.77 -10.35
N GLY A 104 -19.02 0.39 -10.52
CA GLY A 104 -17.57 0.52 -10.36
C GLY A 104 -17.24 0.40 -8.88
N PRO A 105 -16.12 -0.21 -8.48
CA PRO A 105 -15.74 -0.30 -7.08
C PRO A 105 -15.51 1.12 -6.56
N ASP A 106 -16.41 1.55 -5.68
CA ASP A 106 -16.34 2.81 -4.94
C ASP A 106 -15.03 2.76 -4.12
N GLU A 107 -14.00 3.51 -4.50
CA GLU A 107 -12.69 3.56 -3.82
C GLU A 107 -12.80 4.00 -2.34
N GLY A 108 -13.98 4.48 -1.93
CA GLY A 108 -14.35 4.71 -0.54
C GLY A 108 -14.73 3.45 0.24
N ASP A 109 -15.11 2.34 -0.41
CA ASP A 109 -15.60 1.11 0.22
C ASP A 109 -14.44 0.23 0.73
N ASP A 110 -13.27 0.26 0.10
CA ASP A 110 -12.16 -0.64 0.43
C ASP A 110 -11.39 -0.19 1.69
N ALA A 111 -11.18 1.12 1.84
CA ALA A 111 -10.71 1.73 3.09
C ALA A 111 -11.75 1.59 4.23
N VAL A 112 -13.04 1.53 3.89
CA VAL A 112 -14.14 1.27 4.83
C VAL A 112 -14.19 -0.22 5.24
N ARG A 113 -13.91 -1.17 4.33
CA ARG A 113 -13.77 -2.60 4.65
C ARG A 113 -12.55 -2.90 5.50
N LEU A 114 -11.45 -2.17 5.27
CA LEU A 114 -10.32 -2.14 6.19
C LEU A 114 -10.74 -1.65 7.59
N ARG A 115 -11.63 -0.63 7.66
CA ARG A 115 -12.20 -0.12 8.92
C ARG A 115 -12.96 -1.18 9.73
N GLU A 116 -13.64 -2.12 9.08
CA GLU A 116 -14.50 -3.08 9.79
C GLU A 116 -13.77 -4.34 10.29
N SER A 117 -12.60 -4.66 9.72
CA SER A 117 -12.01 -6.01 9.84
C SER A 117 -10.96 -6.17 10.94
N VAL A 118 -10.36 -5.07 11.41
CA VAL A 118 -8.99 -5.14 11.93
C VAL A 118 -8.88 -5.29 13.45
N ASP A 119 -9.66 -4.56 14.25
CA ASP A 119 -9.99 -4.86 15.65
C ASP A 119 -10.91 -3.72 16.09
N PRO A 120 -12.24 -3.91 16.18
CA PRO A 120 -13.17 -2.83 16.51
C PRO A 120 -12.94 -2.24 17.92
N ALA A 121 -12.12 -2.89 18.76
CA ALA A 121 -11.77 -2.38 20.08
C ALA A 121 -10.53 -1.46 20.10
N ASN A 122 -9.75 -1.37 19.01
CA ASN A 122 -8.54 -0.55 18.98
C ASN A 122 -8.73 0.73 18.14
N ALA A 123 -9.14 1.81 18.78
CA ALA A 123 -9.37 3.11 18.15
C ALA A 123 -8.15 3.65 17.36
N ARG A 124 -6.92 3.24 17.73
CA ARG A 124 -5.70 3.65 17.03
C ARG A 124 -5.59 3.08 15.61
N VAL A 125 -6.14 1.89 15.39
CA VAL A 125 -6.18 1.28 14.05
C VAL A 125 -7.06 2.12 13.12
N GLU A 126 -8.23 2.54 13.60
CA GLU A 126 -9.13 3.40 12.82
C GLU A 126 -8.49 4.77 12.58
N GLU A 127 -7.80 5.32 13.59
CA GLU A 127 -7.16 6.62 13.50
C GLU A 127 -6.02 6.64 12.46
N ILE A 128 -5.14 5.65 12.46
CA ILE A 128 -4.07 5.59 11.45
C ILE A 128 -4.62 5.32 10.04
N ALA A 129 -5.63 4.46 9.91
CA ALA A 129 -6.27 4.20 8.62
C ALA A 129 -6.89 5.48 8.05
N ARG A 130 -7.57 6.26 8.89
CA ARG A 130 -8.16 7.56 8.50
C ARG A 130 -7.09 8.56 8.08
N LEU A 131 -6.03 8.71 8.87
CA LEU A 131 -4.94 9.65 8.57
C LEU A 131 -4.24 9.30 7.25
N MET A 132 -4.00 8.01 6.99
CA MET A 132 -3.42 7.56 5.73
C MET A 132 -4.37 7.85 4.55
N ALA A 133 -5.65 7.51 4.68
CA ALA A 133 -6.65 7.78 3.65
C ALA A 133 -6.80 9.29 3.34
N GLU A 134 -6.81 10.16 4.35
CA GLU A 134 -6.90 11.62 4.16
C GLU A 134 -5.67 12.21 3.48
N SER A 135 -4.51 11.57 3.62
CA SER A 135 -3.25 12.02 3.01
C SER A 135 -2.95 11.33 1.68
N HIS A 136 -3.73 10.32 1.29
CA HIS A 136 -3.46 9.50 0.12
C HIS A 136 -3.76 10.29 -1.17
N PRO A 137 -2.83 10.33 -2.15
CA PRO A 137 -3.10 10.95 -3.44
C PRO A 137 -4.19 10.16 -4.17
N ALA A 138 -5.28 10.82 -4.59
CA ALA A 138 -6.35 10.19 -5.38
C ALA A 138 -6.44 10.74 -6.81
N ASP A 139 -5.62 11.74 -7.14
CA ASP A 139 -5.68 12.47 -8.41
C ASP A 139 -5.09 11.70 -9.60
N ARG A 140 -4.29 10.65 -9.34
CA ARG A 140 -3.57 9.91 -10.38
C ARG A 140 -3.53 8.43 -10.06
N ALA A 141 -3.73 7.60 -11.08
CA ALA A 141 -3.53 6.17 -10.97
C ALA A 141 -2.08 5.85 -10.63
N HIS A 142 -1.85 4.99 -9.64
CA HIS A 142 -0.51 4.66 -9.18
C HIS A 142 -0.48 3.31 -8.42
N GLU A 143 0.71 2.72 -8.33
CA GLU A 143 0.94 1.52 -7.52
C GLU A 143 1.33 1.93 -6.09
N TYR A 144 0.55 1.50 -5.12
CA TYR A 144 0.75 1.81 -3.71
C TYR A 144 1.44 0.65 -2.99
N LEU A 145 2.67 0.87 -2.51
CA LEU A 145 3.34 -0.06 -1.61
C LEU A 145 2.81 0.14 -0.19
N TRP A 146 1.88 -0.73 0.19
CA TRP A 146 1.24 -0.64 1.49
C TRP A 146 2.12 -1.18 2.62
N MET A 147 2.75 -2.34 2.41
CA MET A 147 3.65 -2.93 3.42
C MET A 147 4.79 -3.71 2.79
N ILE A 148 5.94 -3.70 3.46
CA ILE A 148 7.10 -4.53 3.10
C ILE A 148 7.75 -5.15 4.34
N GLY A 149 7.76 -6.48 4.38
CA GLY A 149 8.33 -7.26 5.48
C GLY A 149 9.58 -8.00 5.04
N VAL A 150 10.63 -7.94 5.86
CA VAL A 150 11.82 -8.79 5.72
C VAL A 150 12.08 -9.47 7.05
N ALA A 151 12.21 -10.80 7.04
CA ALA A 151 12.50 -11.59 8.23
C ALA A 151 13.71 -10.99 8.97
N PRO A 152 13.65 -10.79 10.30
CA PRO A 152 14.71 -10.11 11.05
C PRO A 152 16.11 -10.67 10.81
N ALA A 153 16.23 -11.99 10.69
CA ALA A 153 17.49 -12.69 10.44
C ALA A 153 18.09 -12.45 9.04
N ARG A 154 17.31 -11.90 8.10
CA ARG A 154 17.67 -11.68 6.68
C ARG A 154 17.67 -10.20 6.29
N GLN A 155 17.48 -9.31 7.26
CA GLN A 155 17.53 -7.87 7.04
C GLN A 155 18.96 -7.43 6.69
N GLY A 156 19.07 -6.38 5.86
CA GLY A 156 20.37 -5.87 5.39
C GLY A 156 20.98 -6.65 4.23
N GLU A 157 20.37 -7.74 3.78
CA GLU A 157 20.80 -8.50 2.60
C GLU A 157 20.28 -7.94 1.26
N GLY A 158 19.54 -6.82 1.30
CA GLY A 158 18.98 -6.18 0.10
C GLY A 158 17.68 -6.80 -0.43
N LEU A 159 17.06 -7.73 0.31
CA LEU A 159 15.80 -8.38 -0.09
C LEU A 159 14.66 -7.39 -0.30
N GLY A 160 14.48 -6.43 0.62
CA GLY A 160 13.45 -5.41 0.48
C GLY A 160 13.66 -4.53 -0.75
N SER A 161 14.90 -4.14 -1.03
CA SER A 161 15.25 -3.40 -2.26
C SER A 161 14.90 -4.20 -3.51
N ALA A 162 15.22 -5.50 -3.53
CA ALA A 162 14.93 -6.36 -4.67
C ALA A 162 13.41 -6.52 -4.91
N LEU A 163 12.62 -6.67 -3.85
CA LEU A 163 11.15 -6.74 -3.94
C LEU A 163 10.57 -5.45 -4.51
N VAL A 164 11.00 -4.29 -4.02
CA VAL A 164 10.49 -3.01 -4.53
C VAL A 164 10.93 -2.81 -5.97
N GLN A 165 12.20 -3.07 -6.30
CA GLN A 165 12.70 -2.96 -7.68
C GLN A 165 11.93 -3.84 -8.66
N HIS A 166 11.52 -5.04 -8.25
CA HIS A 166 10.73 -5.93 -9.09
C HIS A 166 9.42 -5.29 -9.57
N VAL A 167 8.72 -4.59 -8.66
CA VAL A 167 7.48 -3.89 -8.99
C VAL A 167 7.77 -2.57 -9.71
N LEU A 168 8.81 -1.82 -9.33
CA LEU A 168 9.19 -0.60 -10.05
C LEU A 168 9.56 -0.88 -11.51
N ASP A 169 10.24 -1.99 -11.80
CA ASP A 169 10.52 -2.41 -13.17
C ASP A 169 9.23 -2.67 -13.97
N ARG A 170 8.14 -3.03 -13.31
CA ARG A 170 6.81 -3.16 -13.91
C ARG A 170 6.15 -1.79 -14.09
N CYS A 171 6.14 -0.96 -13.05
CA CYS A 171 5.67 0.42 -13.09
C CYS A 171 6.32 1.20 -14.25
N ASP A 172 7.63 1.07 -14.43
CA ASP A 172 8.39 1.72 -15.50
C ASP A 172 7.98 1.23 -16.91
N ARG A 173 7.58 -0.04 -17.05
CA ARG A 173 7.07 -0.58 -18.32
C ARG A 173 5.63 -0.14 -18.61
N GLU A 174 4.82 -0.05 -17.56
CA GLU A 174 3.40 0.29 -17.65
C GLU A 174 3.17 1.81 -17.65
N GLY A 175 4.19 2.60 -17.33
CA GLY A 175 4.08 4.06 -17.23
C GLY A 175 3.29 4.50 -16.01
N LEU A 176 3.28 3.68 -14.95
CA LEU A 176 2.55 3.95 -13.72
C LEU A 176 3.51 4.52 -12.64
N PRO A 177 3.14 5.60 -11.96
CA PRO A 177 3.82 6.04 -10.75
C PRO A 177 3.72 5.02 -9.62
N ALA A 178 4.62 5.16 -8.64
CA ALA A 178 4.56 4.39 -7.40
C ALA A 178 4.55 5.32 -6.19
N TYR A 179 3.79 4.93 -5.16
CA TYR A 179 3.62 5.67 -3.91
C TYR A 179 3.83 4.77 -2.70
N LEU A 180 4.30 5.35 -1.60
CA LEU A 180 4.43 4.69 -0.30
C LEU A 180 4.50 5.71 0.83
N GLU A 181 4.25 5.29 2.07
CA GLU A 181 4.61 6.05 3.26
C GLU A 181 5.67 5.30 4.09
N ALA A 182 6.86 5.87 4.16
CA ALA A 182 7.93 5.31 4.96
C ALA A 182 7.69 5.59 6.45
N SER A 183 7.74 4.56 7.30
CA SER A 183 7.57 4.69 8.76
C SER A 183 8.86 5.05 9.54
N SER A 184 10.01 5.20 8.86
CA SER A 184 11.29 5.50 9.50
C SER A 184 12.30 6.21 8.58
N GLU A 185 13.23 6.98 9.15
CA GLU A 185 14.33 7.60 8.39
C GLU A 185 15.27 6.59 7.73
N ARG A 186 15.32 5.36 8.24
CA ARG A 186 16.13 4.29 7.64
C ARG A 186 15.49 3.82 6.34
N SER A 187 14.17 3.67 6.31
CA SER A 187 13.44 3.25 5.12
C SER A 187 13.35 4.36 4.08
N THR A 188 13.24 5.64 4.47
CA THR A 188 13.28 6.76 3.49
C THR A 188 14.54 6.73 2.63
N LYS A 189 15.73 6.62 3.23
CA LYS A 189 17.02 6.51 2.50
C LYS A 189 17.11 5.31 1.57
N LEU A 190 16.36 4.23 1.86
CA LEU A 190 16.25 3.11 0.94
C LEU A 190 15.41 3.50 -0.28
N TYR A 191 14.25 4.10 -0.07
CA TYR A 191 13.35 4.48 -1.16
C TYR A 191 13.89 5.63 -2.02
N GLU A 192 14.61 6.59 -1.43
CA GLU A 192 15.31 7.64 -2.18
C GLU A 192 16.30 7.05 -3.20
N ARG A 193 17.03 6.00 -2.82
CA ARG A 193 17.95 5.30 -3.72
C ARG A 193 17.24 4.53 -4.84
N LEU A 194 15.95 4.24 -4.67
CA LEU A 194 15.10 3.61 -5.67
C LEU A 194 14.39 4.63 -6.57
N GLY A 195 14.63 5.94 -6.36
CA GLY A 195 14.07 7.02 -7.16
C GLY A 195 12.79 7.62 -6.59
N PHE A 196 12.37 7.22 -5.39
CA PHE A 196 11.29 7.91 -4.70
C PHE A 196 11.74 9.28 -4.20
N THR A 197 10.83 10.23 -4.26
CA THR A 197 11.00 11.59 -3.77
C THR A 197 9.96 11.86 -2.69
N TYR A 198 10.32 12.63 -1.68
CA TYR A 198 9.40 12.98 -0.62
C TYR A 198 8.24 13.84 -1.17
N ALA A 199 7.00 13.40 -0.94
CA ALA A 199 5.83 14.20 -1.25
C ALA A 199 5.69 15.27 -0.17
N ASP A 200 5.42 16.52 -0.55
CA ASP A 200 5.62 17.78 0.20
C ASP A 200 5.24 17.84 1.70
N ARG A 201 4.54 16.84 2.27
CA ARG A 201 4.04 16.83 3.65
C ARG A 201 4.30 15.50 4.37
N THR A 202 4.67 15.59 5.65
CA THR A 202 4.82 14.45 6.54
C THR A 202 3.47 14.15 7.17
N LEU A 203 3.21 12.87 7.40
CA LEU A 203 2.06 12.43 8.17
C LEU A 203 2.54 12.24 9.61
N ASP A 204 2.12 13.15 10.48
CA ASP A 204 2.44 13.14 11.90
C ASP A 204 1.34 12.41 12.68
N ILE A 205 1.61 11.18 13.12
CA ILE A 205 0.66 10.43 13.93
C ILE A 205 0.66 11.01 15.37
N PRO A 206 -0.50 11.36 15.95
CA PRO A 206 -0.60 11.85 17.31
C PRO A 206 0.04 10.88 18.32
N ASP A 207 1.00 11.34 19.12
CA ASP A 207 1.78 10.53 20.07
C ASP A 207 2.50 9.33 19.44
N GLY A 208 2.68 9.32 18.11
CA GLY A 208 3.18 8.21 17.32
C GLY A 208 4.38 8.57 16.44
N PRO A 209 4.80 7.64 15.56
CA PRO A 209 5.87 7.90 14.62
C PRO A 209 5.41 8.86 13.52
N ARG A 210 6.37 9.58 12.96
CA ARG A 210 6.18 10.34 11.72
C ARG A 210 6.31 9.39 10.55
N MET A 211 5.45 9.56 9.56
CA MET A 211 5.57 8.89 8.27
C MET A 211 5.95 9.90 7.20
N TRP A 212 6.70 9.42 6.21
CA TRP A 212 7.15 10.20 5.07
C TRP A 212 6.50 9.64 3.81
N PRO A 213 5.39 10.23 3.35
CA PRO A 213 4.86 10.02 2.02
C PRO A 213 5.95 10.23 0.97
N MET A 214 6.08 9.29 0.04
CA MET A 214 7.05 9.36 -1.05
C MET A 214 6.43 8.92 -2.36
N TRP A 215 6.74 9.66 -3.41
CA TRP A 215 6.24 9.46 -4.76
C TRP A 215 7.39 9.23 -5.73
N ARG A 216 7.19 8.31 -6.67
CA ARG A 216 8.14 8.02 -7.75
C ARG A 216 7.41 8.06 -9.09
N GLU A 217 7.88 8.91 -9.98
CA GLU A 217 7.48 8.85 -11.39
C GLU A 217 8.13 7.65 -12.08
N PRO A 218 7.45 7.01 -13.05
CA PRO A 218 8.01 5.91 -13.81
C PRO A 218 9.18 6.40 -14.68
N VAL A 219 10.26 5.64 -14.70
CA VAL A 219 11.42 5.95 -15.55
C VAL A 219 11.20 5.32 -16.92
N THR A 220 10.75 6.12 -17.89
CA THR A 220 10.63 5.64 -19.27
C THR A 220 12.01 5.49 -19.92
N GLY A 221 12.15 4.59 -20.90
CA GLY A 221 13.45 4.29 -21.54
C GLY A 221 14.18 5.46 -22.21
N ARG A 222 13.61 6.68 -22.25
CA ARG A 222 14.31 7.91 -22.67
C ARG A 222 15.12 8.58 -21.56
N ASP A 223 14.83 8.26 -20.29
CA ASP A 223 15.48 8.83 -19.10
C ASP A 223 16.51 7.87 -18.47
N ARG A 224 16.75 6.70 -19.08
CA ARG A 224 17.78 5.76 -18.65
C ARG A 224 19.14 6.20 -19.22
N PRO A 225 20.15 6.54 -18.38
CA PRO A 225 21.47 6.97 -18.85
C PRO A 225 22.23 5.87 -19.60
#